data_AF-A0A1F2T3S4-F1
#
_entry.id   AF-A0A1F2T3S4-F1
#
_cell.length_a   1.000
_cell.length_b   1.000
_cell.length_c   1.000
_cell.angle_alpha   90.00
_cell.angle_beta   90.00
_cell.angle_gamma   90.00
#
_symmetry.space_group_name_H-M   'P 1'
#
loop_
_entity.id
_entity.type
_entity.pdbx_description
1 polymer ?
#
loop_
_entity_poly.entity_id
_entity_poly.type
_entity_poly.pdbx_seq_one_letter_code
_entity_poly.pdbx_strand_id
1 'polypeptide(L)'
;MGIWARWLRRPHSTRLRKVSFQLHLWIGLATGLYVVMLSVTGSALVFRRELDRAFSPRRPVFNESLRLLPEETLAQAARRAYPGHTVTRVGAVERRSPVVRISLARGEDTFERLFNAYTGADLGDPYPRLARALLWTADLHDDLLMVDGGRGRYWNGLGSLFVTLLCATGAMIWWRGVAGWARGMTINWRVPWPRLSFDLHSATGFWFFAVIALWAVSGIYLAFPDPFGRFVDWGWGEDLSSYPRSGDVVLEWLVRLHFGRWRSHTLKAVWVIIGLVPAVMFATGLAMWWCRVVRGPAKAGHYVQQSVVVQDRT
;
A
#
# COMPACT_ATOMS: atom_id res chain seq x y z
N MET A 1 18.15 10.19 40.04
CA MET A 1 17.03 9.81 39.13
C MET A 1 17.51 8.78 38.12
N GLY A 2 16.87 7.61 38.06
CA GLY A 2 17.17 6.56 37.09
C GLY A 2 17.01 7.02 35.63
N ILE A 3 17.62 6.29 34.69
CA ILE A 3 17.56 6.58 33.25
C ILE A 3 16.10 6.60 32.76
N TRP A 4 15.28 5.66 33.24
CA TRP A 4 13.85 5.58 32.95
C TRP A 4 13.05 6.80 33.42
N ALA A 5 13.26 7.24 34.68
CA ALA A 5 12.59 8.41 35.23
C ALA A 5 12.96 9.70 34.46
N ARG A 6 14.21 9.81 34.00
CA ARG A 6 14.66 10.93 33.15
C ARG A 6 14.01 10.88 31.76
N TRP A 7 13.93 9.72 31.13
CA TRP A 7 13.27 9.58 29.83
C TRP A 7 11.76 9.89 29.91
N LEU A 8 11.09 9.44 30.97
CA LEU A 8 9.66 9.69 31.17
C LEU A 8 9.33 11.18 31.28
N ARG A 9 10.17 11.97 31.97
CA ARG A 9 9.92 13.39 32.27
C ARG A 9 10.61 14.36 31.32
N ARG A 10 11.82 14.05 30.86
CA ARG A 10 12.69 14.93 30.04
C ARG A 10 13.43 14.12 28.96
N PRO A 11 12.71 13.56 27.96
CA PRO A 11 13.31 12.66 26.96
C PRO A 11 14.35 13.34 26.03
N HIS A 12 14.30 14.67 25.91
CA HIS A 12 15.16 15.48 25.02
C HIS A 12 16.67 15.35 25.28
N SER A 13 17.09 15.00 26.50
CA SER A 13 18.51 14.92 26.87
C SER A 13 19.12 13.52 26.71
N THR A 14 18.32 12.52 26.34
CA THR A 14 18.78 11.12 26.30
C THR A 14 19.49 10.79 24.98
N ARG A 15 20.54 9.95 25.04
CA ARG A 15 21.23 9.42 23.83
C ARG A 15 20.26 8.65 22.94
N LEU A 16 19.34 7.90 23.54
CA LEU A 16 18.29 7.14 22.87
C LEU A 16 17.51 8.02 21.87
N ARG A 17 16.95 9.14 22.34
CA ARG A 17 16.17 10.04 21.45
C ARG A 17 17.01 10.63 20.31
N LYS A 18 18.29 10.92 20.54
CA LYS A 18 19.20 11.44 19.50
C LYS A 18 19.47 10.40 18.42
N VAL A 19 19.74 9.15 18.81
CA VAL A 19 19.96 8.03 17.88
C VAL A 19 18.67 7.72 17.12
N SER A 20 17.53 7.61 17.80
CA SER A 20 16.24 7.40 17.16
C SER A 20 15.95 8.49 16.12
N PHE A 21 16.25 9.76 16.42
CA PHE A 21 16.08 10.85 15.46
C PHE A 21 16.93 10.67 14.20
N GLN A 22 18.21 10.30 14.33
CA GLN A 22 19.07 10.06 13.16
C GLN A 22 18.58 8.87 12.34
N LEU A 23 18.25 7.76 12.99
CA LEU A 23 17.70 6.59 12.32
C LEU A 23 16.39 6.94 11.58
N HIS A 24 15.46 7.61 12.25
CA HIS A 24 14.19 8.00 11.66
C HIS A 24 14.37 8.93 10.46
N LEU A 25 15.27 9.91 10.57
CA LEU A 25 15.56 10.85 9.50
C LEU A 25 16.11 10.14 8.26
N TRP A 26 17.18 9.34 8.43
CA TRP A 26 17.87 8.73 7.29
C TRP A 26 17.08 7.58 6.68
N ILE A 27 16.41 6.76 7.49
CA ILE A 27 15.50 5.73 6.98
C ILE A 27 14.34 6.38 6.24
N GLY A 28 13.69 7.39 6.84
CA GLY A 28 12.55 8.07 6.22
C GLY A 28 12.91 8.77 4.91
N LEU A 29 14.13 9.33 4.79
CA LEU A 29 14.60 9.92 3.54
C LEU A 29 14.92 8.85 2.49
N ALA A 30 15.56 7.74 2.89
CA ALA A 30 15.93 6.66 1.97
C ALA A 30 14.72 5.87 1.46
N THR A 31 13.72 5.63 2.31
CA THR A 31 12.53 4.80 1.97
C THR A 31 11.31 5.63 1.60
N GLY A 32 11.39 6.96 1.62
CA GLY A 32 10.22 7.82 1.48
C GLY A 32 9.45 7.68 0.17
N LEU A 33 10.15 7.68 -0.97
CA LEU A 33 9.51 7.44 -2.28
C LEU A 33 8.92 6.03 -2.39
N TYR A 34 9.58 5.05 -1.79
CA TYR A 34 9.06 3.69 -1.68
C TYR A 34 7.75 3.64 -0.88
N VAL A 35 7.68 4.32 0.27
CA VAL A 35 6.46 4.43 1.08
C VAL A 35 5.34 5.15 0.33
N VAL A 36 5.64 6.22 -0.42
CA VAL A 36 4.66 6.91 -1.28
C VAL A 36 4.10 5.95 -2.33
N MET A 37 4.98 5.23 -3.03
CA MET A 37 4.58 4.26 -4.04
C MET A 37 3.64 3.21 -3.44
N LEU A 38 4.00 2.59 -2.31
CA LEU A 38 3.15 1.60 -1.65
C LEU A 38 1.81 2.18 -1.16
N SER A 39 1.81 3.41 -0.66
CA SER A 39 0.60 4.09 -0.19
C SER A 39 -0.39 4.30 -1.34
N VAL A 40 0.10 4.75 -2.50
CA VAL A 40 -0.72 5.01 -3.69
C VAL A 40 -1.20 3.69 -4.30
N THR A 41 -0.31 2.72 -4.51
CA THR A 41 -0.67 1.43 -5.11
C THR A 41 -1.59 0.62 -4.21
N GLY A 42 -1.33 0.57 -2.89
CA GLY A 42 -2.19 -0.12 -1.93
C GLY A 42 -3.59 0.49 -1.86
N SER A 43 -3.67 1.82 -1.90
CA SER A 43 -4.95 2.55 -1.97
C SER A 43 -5.74 2.23 -3.24
N ALA A 44 -5.07 2.14 -4.39
CA ALA A 44 -5.70 1.75 -5.65
C ALA A 44 -6.25 0.31 -5.62
N LEU A 45 -5.60 -0.58 -4.87
CA LEU A 45 -5.94 -2.01 -4.81
C LEU A 45 -7.11 -2.35 -3.87
N VAL A 46 -7.54 -1.44 -2.98
CA VAL A 46 -8.68 -1.68 -2.06
C VAL A 46 -9.97 -2.05 -2.80
N PHE A 47 -10.18 -1.47 -3.99
CA PHE A 47 -11.34 -1.72 -4.85
C PHE A 47 -11.06 -2.69 -6.00
N ARG A 48 -9.90 -3.36 -6.02
CA ARG A 48 -9.50 -4.24 -7.12
C ARG A 48 -10.59 -5.24 -7.49
N ARG A 49 -11.23 -5.90 -6.51
CA ARG A 49 -12.28 -6.89 -6.78
C ARG A 49 -13.54 -6.28 -7.41
N GLU A 50 -13.92 -5.09 -6.98
CA GLU A 50 -15.07 -4.36 -7.53
C GLU A 50 -14.78 -3.87 -8.93
N LEU A 51 -13.59 -3.32 -9.17
CA LEU A 51 -13.15 -2.87 -10.48
C LEU A 51 -13.00 -4.07 -11.43
N ASP A 52 -12.37 -5.15 -11.01
CA ASP A 52 -12.26 -6.37 -11.80
C ASP A 52 -13.64 -6.90 -12.18
N ARG A 53 -14.62 -6.92 -11.26
CA ARG A 53 -16.00 -7.34 -11.58
C ARG A 53 -16.75 -6.37 -12.49
N ALA A 54 -16.58 -5.07 -12.29
CA ALA A 54 -17.29 -4.05 -13.07
C ALA A 54 -16.82 -3.98 -14.52
N PHE A 55 -15.53 -4.25 -14.74
CA PHE A 55 -14.89 -4.09 -16.04
C PHE A 55 -14.58 -5.42 -16.74
N SER A 56 -14.64 -6.57 -16.04
CA SER A 56 -14.56 -7.88 -16.70
C SER A 56 -15.78 -8.13 -17.57
N PRO A 57 -15.61 -8.80 -18.72
CA PRO A 57 -16.70 -9.35 -19.50
C PRO A 57 -17.73 -10.08 -18.64
N ARG A 58 -19.02 -9.84 -18.88
CA ARG A 58 -20.08 -10.62 -18.24
C ARG A 58 -19.94 -12.06 -18.68
N ARG A 59 -19.64 -12.95 -17.73
CA ARG A 59 -19.47 -14.37 -18.01
C ARG A 59 -20.82 -15.09 -17.88
N PRO A 60 -21.17 -16.00 -18.80
CA PRO A 60 -22.33 -16.87 -18.64
C PRO A 60 -22.20 -17.72 -17.37
N VAL A 61 -23.33 -17.95 -16.71
CA VAL A 61 -23.43 -18.87 -15.58
C VAL A 61 -23.43 -20.30 -16.11
N PHE A 62 -22.66 -21.18 -15.48
CA PHE A 62 -22.66 -22.59 -15.82
C PHE A 62 -24.06 -23.19 -15.66
N ASN A 63 -24.53 -23.88 -16.69
CA ASN A 63 -25.78 -24.61 -16.68
C ASN A 63 -25.58 -26.01 -17.27
N GLU A 64 -25.80 -27.04 -16.45
CA GLU A 64 -25.66 -28.45 -16.85
C GLU A 64 -26.69 -28.86 -17.91
N SER A 65 -27.83 -28.16 -18.01
CA SER A 65 -28.87 -28.45 -19.01
C SER A 65 -28.56 -27.91 -20.40
N LEU A 66 -27.57 -27.02 -20.54
CA LEU A 66 -27.19 -26.43 -21.82
C LEU A 66 -26.04 -27.20 -22.45
N ARG A 67 -26.19 -27.54 -23.73
CA ARG A 67 -25.15 -28.23 -24.50
C ARG A 67 -24.07 -27.23 -24.94
N LEU A 68 -22.81 -27.57 -24.70
CA LEU A 68 -21.66 -26.83 -25.20
C LEU A 68 -21.60 -26.95 -26.73
N LEU A 69 -21.29 -25.85 -27.40
CA LEU A 69 -21.07 -25.84 -28.84
C LEU A 69 -19.78 -26.63 -29.18
N PRO A 70 -19.77 -27.38 -30.29
CA PRO A 70 -18.55 -27.97 -30.82
C PRO A 70 -17.48 -26.91 -31.09
N GLU A 71 -16.21 -27.31 -30.98
CA GLU A 71 -15.06 -26.44 -31.24
C GLU A 71 -15.14 -25.75 -32.61
N GLU A 72 -15.51 -26.50 -33.65
CA GLU A 72 -15.67 -25.98 -35.02
C GLU A 72 -16.76 -24.91 -35.12
N THR A 73 -17.87 -25.06 -34.38
CA THR A 73 -18.94 -24.05 -34.34
C THR A 73 -18.46 -22.76 -33.66
N LEU A 74 -17.66 -22.88 -32.60
CA LEU A 74 -17.03 -21.74 -31.93
C LEU A 74 -15.99 -21.05 -32.83
N ALA A 75 -15.17 -21.83 -33.55
CA ALA A 75 -14.22 -21.31 -34.52
C ALA A 75 -14.93 -20.53 -35.65
N GLN A 76 -16.05 -21.06 -36.15
CA GLN A 76 -16.87 -20.37 -37.15
C GLN A 76 -17.50 -19.08 -36.61
N ALA A 77 -18.02 -19.10 -35.37
CA ALA A 77 -18.53 -17.90 -34.73
C ALA A 77 -17.45 -16.82 -34.59
N ALA A 78 -16.23 -17.20 -34.22
CA ALA A 78 -15.08 -16.29 -34.13
C ALA A 78 -14.68 -15.71 -35.50
N ARG A 79 -14.64 -16.54 -36.57
CA ARG A 79 -14.37 -16.07 -37.94
C ARG A 79 -15.42 -15.06 -38.43
N ARG A 80 -16.70 -15.25 -38.06
CA ARG A 80 -17.78 -14.31 -38.39
C ARG A 80 -17.65 -13.00 -37.62
N ALA A 81 -17.28 -13.06 -36.33
CA ALA A 81 -17.09 -11.88 -35.50
C ALA A 81 -15.84 -11.06 -35.89
N TYR A 82 -14.81 -11.72 -36.44
CA TYR A 82 -13.53 -11.10 -36.79
C TYR A 82 -13.13 -11.40 -38.25
N PRO A 83 -13.83 -10.82 -39.25
CA PRO A 83 -13.48 -11.02 -40.66
C PRO A 83 -12.04 -10.57 -40.93
N GLY A 84 -11.28 -11.39 -41.67
CA GLY A 84 -9.86 -11.14 -41.97
C GLY A 84 -8.86 -11.61 -40.90
N HIS A 85 -9.32 -12.31 -39.86
CA HIS A 85 -8.46 -12.97 -38.88
C HIS A 85 -8.56 -14.50 -39.00
N THR A 86 -7.44 -15.19 -38.80
CA THR A 86 -7.37 -16.64 -38.75
C THR A 86 -7.51 -17.10 -37.30
N VAL A 87 -8.40 -18.04 -37.04
CA VAL A 87 -8.49 -18.70 -35.73
C VAL A 87 -7.34 -19.69 -35.61
N THR A 88 -6.42 -19.46 -34.68
CA THR A 88 -5.23 -20.29 -34.49
C THR A 88 -5.42 -21.35 -33.42
N ARG A 89 -6.26 -21.07 -32.41
CA ARG A 89 -6.53 -21.99 -31.30
C ARG A 89 -7.89 -21.72 -30.70
N VAL A 90 -8.66 -22.77 -30.46
CA VAL A 90 -9.84 -22.74 -29.60
C VAL A 90 -9.46 -23.44 -28.30
N GLY A 91 -9.54 -22.72 -27.18
CA GLY A 91 -9.25 -23.28 -25.87
C GLY A 91 -10.31 -24.30 -25.43
N ALA A 92 -9.92 -25.24 -24.58
CA ALA A 92 -10.87 -26.15 -23.96
C ALA A 92 -11.85 -25.39 -23.05
N VAL A 93 -13.10 -25.87 -22.98
CA VAL A 93 -14.05 -25.42 -21.97
C VAL A 93 -13.60 -25.95 -20.61
N GLU A 94 -13.28 -25.05 -19.68
CA GLU A 94 -12.94 -25.43 -18.31
C GLU A 94 -14.17 -25.97 -17.56
N ARG A 95 -13.95 -26.90 -16.64
CA ARG A 95 -15.03 -27.53 -15.86
C ARG A 95 -15.81 -26.44 -15.09
N ARG A 96 -17.14 -26.40 -15.29
CA ARG A 96 -18.04 -25.39 -14.70
C ARG A 96 -17.78 -23.94 -15.11
N SER A 97 -17.09 -23.71 -16.24
CA SER A 97 -16.87 -22.38 -16.82
C SER A 97 -17.28 -22.40 -18.29
N PRO A 98 -18.47 -21.90 -18.66
CA PRO A 98 -18.95 -21.88 -20.05
C PRO A 98 -18.33 -20.74 -20.87
N VAL A 99 -17.04 -20.49 -20.66
CA VAL A 99 -16.26 -19.46 -21.36
C VAL A 99 -15.11 -20.16 -22.06
N VAL A 100 -15.00 -19.92 -23.37
CA VAL A 100 -13.90 -20.42 -24.20
C VAL A 100 -13.03 -19.26 -24.61
N ARG A 101 -11.72 -19.47 -24.58
CA ARG A 101 -10.74 -18.51 -25.07
C ARG A 101 -10.33 -18.89 -26.48
N ILE A 102 -10.48 -17.97 -27.42
CA ILE A 102 -10.12 -18.18 -28.82
C ILE A 102 -8.99 -17.24 -29.18
N SER A 103 -7.90 -17.80 -29.70
CA SER A 103 -6.75 -17.06 -30.22
C SER A 103 -6.99 -16.76 -31.70
N LEU A 104 -6.87 -15.49 -32.07
CA LEU A 104 -7.03 -14.97 -33.43
C LEU A 104 -5.72 -14.33 -33.89
N ALA A 105 -5.39 -14.47 -35.16
CA ALA A 105 -4.19 -13.92 -35.78
C ALA A 105 -4.52 -13.14 -37.05
N ARG A 106 -3.80 -12.03 -37.30
CA ARG A 106 -3.79 -11.31 -38.58
C ARG A 106 -2.35 -10.91 -38.90
N GLY A 107 -1.70 -11.68 -39.77
CA GLY A 107 -0.26 -11.55 -39.96
C GLY A 107 0.49 -11.97 -38.69
N GLU A 108 1.43 -11.13 -38.24
CA GLU A 108 2.19 -11.30 -36.99
C GLU A 108 1.35 -10.95 -35.74
N ASP A 109 0.27 -10.18 -35.89
CA ASP A 109 -0.55 -9.74 -34.76
C ASP A 109 -1.43 -10.87 -34.26
N THR A 110 -1.26 -11.28 -33.00
CA THR A 110 -2.08 -12.29 -32.34
C THR A 110 -2.75 -11.73 -31.09
N PHE A 111 -4.03 -12.07 -30.88
CA PHE A 111 -4.76 -11.70 -29.67
C PHE A 111 -5.78 -12.74 -29.29
N GLU A 112 -6.26 -12.65 -28.05
CA GLU A 112 -7.27 -13.57 -27.51
C GLU A 112 -8.60 -12.85 -27.27
N ARG A 113 -9.69 -13.62 -27.40
CA ARG A 113 -11.06 -13.21 -27.08
C ARG A 113 -11.78 -14.30 -26.31
N LEU A 114 -12.65 -13.88 -25.40
CA LEU A 114 -13.54 -14.76 -24.70
C LEU A 114 -14.83 -14.94 -25.51
N PHE A 115 -15.29 -16.18 -25.64
CA PHE A 115 -16.55 -16.53 -26.28
C PHE A 115 -17.43 -17.33 -25.32
N ASN A 116 -18.73 -17.16 -25.45
CA ASN A 116 -19.72 -17.96 -24.73
C ASN A 116 -19.78 -19.36 -25.33
N ALA A 117 -19.48 -20.38 -24.52
CA ALA A 117 -19.42 -21.77 -24.97
C ALA A 117 -20.78 -22.35 -25.39
N TYR A 118 -21.89 -21.73 -25.00
CA TYR A 118 -23.25 -22.16 -25.36
C TYR A 118 -23.79 -21.47 -26.61
N THR A 119 -23.41 -20.21 -26.84
CA THR A 119 -24.04 -19.37 -27.89
C THR A 119 -23.08 -18.92 -28.98
N GLY A 120 -21.76 -19.00 -28.75
CA GLY A 120 -20.75 -18.46 -29.65
C GLY A 120 -20.69 -16.93 -29.66
N ALA A 121 -21.36 -16.26 -28.71
CA ALA A 121 -21.28 -14.81 -28.58
C ALA A 121 -19.88 -14.37 -28.10
N ASP A 122 -19.33 -13.33 -28.73
CA ASP A 122 -18.10 -12.69 -28.27
C ASP A 122 -18.36 -11.95 -26.95
N LEU A 123 -17.58 -12.30 -25.93
CA LEU A 123 -17.63 -11.69 -24.60
C LEU A 123 -16.58 -10.57 -24.46
N GLY A 124 -15.61 -10.47 -25.38
CA GLY A 124 -14.61 -9.42 -25.43
C GLY A 124 -13.22 -9.85 -24.95
N ASP A 125 -12.40 -8.86 -24.60
CA ASP A 125 -11.00 -9.05 -24.18
C ASP A 125 -10.96 -9.84 -22.84
N PRO A 126 -10.22 -10.96 -22.75
CA PRO A 126 -10.02 -11.68 -21.49
C PRO A 126 -9.40 -10.82 -20.39
N TYR A 127 -8.64 -9.78 -20.77
CA TYR A 127 -7.94 -8.88 -19.87
C TYR A 127 -8.17 -7.42 -20.28
N PRO A 128 -9.31 -6.80 -19.94
CA PRO A 128 -9.55 -5.38 -20.21
C PRO A 128 -8.36 -4.50 -19.79
N ARG A 129 -8.13 -3.38 -20.47
CA ARG A 129 -6.99 -2.47 -20.18
C ARG A 129 -6.86 -2.13 -18.69
N LEU A 130 -7.98 -1.89 -18.02
CA LEU A 130 -8.01 -1.62 -16.59
C LEU A 130 -7.58 -2.84 -15.75
N ALA A 131 -8.04 -4.04 -16.09
CA ALA A 131 -7.63 -5.26 -15.39
C ALA A 131 -6.11 -5.49 -15.51
N ARG A 132 -5.52 -5.23 -16.69
CA ARG A 132 -4.06 -5.26 -16.87
C ARG A 132 -3.35 -4.20 -16.01
N ALA A 133 -3.88 -2.99 -15.96
CA ALA A 133 -3.34 -1.94 -15.11
C ALA A 133 -3.42 -2.30 -13.61
N LEU A 134 -4.52 -2.94 -13.16
CA LEU A 134 -4.69 -3.40 -11.78
C LEU A 134 -3.76 -4.55 -11.44
N LEU A 135 -3.53 -5.49 -12.37
CA LEU A 135 -2.54 -6.56 -12.21
C LEU A 135 -1.13 -5.97 -12.11
N TRP A 136 -0.75 -5.09 -13.03
CA TRP A 136 0.54 -4.38 -12.96
C TRP A 136 0.70 -3.59 -11.66
N THR A 137 -0.36 -2.94 -11.18
CA THR A 137 -0.35 -2.22 -9.89
C THR A 137 -0.15 -3.18 -8.72
N ALA A 138 -0.78 -4.36 -8.76
CA ALA A 138 -0.59 -5.40 -7.76
C ALA A 138 0.84 -5.95 -7.80
N ASP A 139 1.40 -6.23 -8.98
CA ASP A 139 2.77 -6.71 -9.14
C ASP A 139 3.79 -5.67 -8.65
N LEU A 140 3.53 -4.38 -8.87
CA LEU A 140 4.35 -3.30 -8.31
C LEU A 140 4.22 -3.23 -6.79
N HIS A 141 3.01 -3.37 -6.24
CA HIS A 141 2.76 -3.27 -4.80
C HIS A 141 3.31 -4.47 -4.03
N ASP A 142 3.12 -5.69 -4.53
CA ASP A 142 3.44 -6.94 -3.83
C ASP A 142 4.89 -7.36 -4.08
N ASP A 143 5.35 -7.22 -5.32
CA ASP A 143 6.58 -7.80 -5.84
C ASP A 143 7.52 -6.78 -6.50
N LEU A 144 7.24 -5.47 -6.42
CA LEU A 144 8.09 -4.41 -7.01
C LEU A 144 8.37 -4.64 -8.51
N LEU A 145 7.45 -5.28 -9.23
CA LEU A 145 7.57 -5.73 -10.62
C LEU A 145 8.64 -6.81 -10.86
N MET A 146 9.24 -7.38 -9.81
CA MET A 146 10.21 -8.48 -9.85
C MET A 146 9.51 -9.81 -9.57
N VAL A 147 8.49 -10.12 -10.38
CA VAL A 147 7.61 -11.29 -10.20
C VAL A 147 8.40 -12.61 -10.33
N ASP A 148 9.45 -12.63 -11.15
CA ASP A 148 10.26 -13.82 -11.39
C ASP A 148 11.16 -14.15 -10.18
N GLY A 149 10.93 -15.34 -9.60
CA GLY A 149 11.79 -15.88 -8.54
C GLY A 149 11.57 -15.31 -7.14
N GLY A 150 10.46 -14.59 -6.89
CA GLY A 150 10.04 -14.17 -5.55
C GLY A 150 10.93 -13.13 -4.86
N ARG A 151 11.89 -12.56 -5.59
CA ARG A 151 12.83 -11.55 -5.06
C ARG A 151 12.12 -10.24 -4.70
N GLY A 152 11.08 -9.90 -5.47
CA GLY A 152 10.23 -8.74 -5.24
C GLY A 152 9.65 -8.70 -3.83
N ARG A 153 8.86 -9.73 -3.49
CA ARG A 153 8.27 -9.90 -2.16
C ARG A 153 9.29 -9.87 -1.03
N TYR A 154 10.46 -10.49 -1.23
CA TYR A 154 11.55 -10.46 -0.26
C TYR A 154 12.00 -9.02 0.06
N TRP A 155 12.29 -8.22 -0.98
CA TRP A 155 12.70 -6.82 -0.82
C TRP A 155 11.59 -5.97 -0.20
N ASN A 156 10.35 -6.25 -0.56
CA ASN A 156 9.19 -5.57 -0.01
C ASN A 156 8.98 -5.88 1.49
N GLY A 157 9.28 -7.11 1.90
CA GLY A 157 9.36 -7.51 3.32
C GLY A 157 10.45 -6.76 4.08
N LEU A 158 11.64 -6.59 3.48
CA LEU A 158 12.71 -5.79 4.08
C LEU A 158 12.34 -4.30 4.17
N GLY A 159 11.69 -3.76 3.14
CA GLY A 159 11.11 -2.42 3.16
C GLY A 159 10.11 -2.25 4.32
N SER A 160 9.24 -3.23 4.52
CA SER A 160 8.29 -3.26 5.64
C SER A 160 8.97 -3.30 7.02
N LEU A 161 10.14 -3.96 7.13
CA LEU A 161 10.98 -3.90 8.33
C LEU A 161 11.52 -2.48 8.59
N PHE A 162 11.97 -1.78 7.55
CA PHE A 162 12.41 -0.38 7.67
C PHE A 162 11.26 0.55 8.06
N VAL A 163 10.05 0.36 7.51
CA VAL A 163 8.86 1.15 7.91
C VAL A 163 8.46 0.83 9.37
N THR A 164 8.60 -0.41 9.81
CA THR A 164 8.38 -0.79 11.22
C THR A 164 9.39 -0.09 12.14
N LEU A 165 10.66 -0.06 11.75
CA LEU A 165 11.70 0.68 12.47
C LEU A 165 11.44 2.20 12.46
N LEU A 166 10.90 2.74 11.36
CA LEU A 166 10.48 4.14 11.25
C LEU A 166 9.35 4.44 12.25
N CYS A 167 8.37 3.54 12.40
CA CYS A 167 7.32 3.66 13.40
C CYS A 167 7.88 3.61 14.82
N ALA A 168 8.74 2.63 15.14
CA ALA A 168 9.34 2.48 16.46
C ALA A 168 10.17 3.71 16.86
N THR A 169 11.04 4.18 15.96
CA THR A 169 11.83 5.39 16.18
C THR A 169 10.97 6.65 16.24
N GLY A 170 9.92 6.73 15.42
CA GLY A 170 8.93 7.81 15.43
C GLY A 170 8.23 7.93 16.79
N ALA A 171 7.75 6.81 17.35
CA ALA A 171 7.15 6.77 18.68
C ALA A 171 8.12 7.24 19.78
N MET A 172 9.39 6.82 19.71
CA MET A 172 10.43 7.26 20.65
C MET A 172 10.73 8.77 20.56
N ILE A 173 10.71 9.35 19.35
CA ILE A 173 10.95 10.79 19.12
C ILE A 173 9.74 11.62 19.52
N TRP A 174 8.55 11.11 19.22
CA TRP A 174 7.26 11.74 19.48
C TRP A 174 7.01 11.89 20.98
N TRP A 175 7.51 10.97 21.80
CA TRP A 175 7.42 11.10 23.25
C TRP A 175 8.14 12.37 23.75
N ARG A 176 7.35 13.35 24.23
CA ARG A 176 7.79 14.66 24.75
C ARG A 176 7.84 14.73 26.27
N GLY A 177 7.50 13.63 26.93
CA GLY A 177 7.36 13.52 28.39
C GLY A 177 5.96 13.84 28.89
N VAL A 178 5.66 13.38 30.11
CA VAL A 178 4.30 13.38 30.70
C VAL A 178 3.66 14.77 30.79
N ALA A 179 4.46 15.84 30.94
CA ALA A 179 3.94 17.20 31.03
C ALA A 179 3.63 17.85 29.67
N GLY A 180 4.03 17.23 28.55
CA GLY A 180 4.05 17.89 27.23
C GLY A 180 3.56 17.05 26.06
N TRP A 181 3.07 15.82 26.31
CA TRP A 181 2.66 14.88 25.27
C TRP A 181 1.46 15.39 24.45
N ALA A 182 0.45 15.99 25.10
CA ALA A 182 -0.76 16.47 24.44
C ALA A 182 -0.47 17.50 23.33
N ARG A 183 0.58 18.31 23.47
CA ARG A 183 1.01 19.28 22.44
C ARG A 183 1.47 18.60 21.14
N GLY A 184 1.86 17.33 21.19
CA GLY A 184 2.26 16.56 20.01
C GLY A 184 1.08 16.05 19.17
N MET A 185 -0.15 16.18 19.67
CA MET A 185 -1.38 15.70 19.03
C MET A 185 -2.16 16.81 18.31
N THR A 186 -1.80 18.06 18.56
CA THR A 186 -2.53 19.25 18.11
C THR A 186 -1.84 19.92 16.93
N ILE A 187 -2.62 20.44 15.99
CA ILE A 187 -2.12 21.20 14.84
C ILE A 187 -2.46 22.67 15.05
N ASN A 188 -1.45 23.54 15.05
CA ASN A 188 -1.68 24.98 15.02
C ASN A 188 -1.67 25.48 13.57
N TRP A 189 -2.84 25.81 13.03
CA TRP A 189 -2.97 26.28 11.65
C TRP A 189 -2.48 27.72 11.42
N ARG A 190 -2.26 28.49 12.50
CA ARG A 190 -1.88 29.92 12.45
C ARG A 190 -0.37 30.12 12.64
N VAL A 191 0.44 29.28 12.01
CA VAL A 191 1.92 29.35 12.11
C VAL A 191 2.57 29.27 10.72
N PRO A 192 3.79 29.79 10.55
CA PRO A 192 4.52 29.69 9.29
C PRO A 192 4.75 28.23 8.86
N TRP A 193 4.90 28.01 7.56
CA TRP A 193 5.01 26.69 6.95
C TRP A 193 6.02 25.72 7.62
N PRO A 194 7.26 26.12 8.00
CA PRO A 194 8.20 25.20 8.65
C PRO A 194 7.71 24.68 10.00
N ARG A 195 6.89 25.46 10.71
CA ARG A 195 6.29 25.04 11.97
C ARG A 195 5.03 24.21 11.73
N LEU A 196 4.22 24.60 10.76
CA LEU A 196 3.00 23.89 10.40
C LEU A 196 3.32 22.46 9.90
N SER A 197 4.34 22.29 9.06
CA SER A 197 4.77 20.97 8.59
C SER A 197 5.21 20.06 9.74
N PHE A 198 5.88 20.60 10.75
CA PHE A 198 6.21 19.86 11.98
C PHE A 198 4.96 19.46 12.78
N ASP A 199 4.03 20.39 12.99
CA ASP A 199 2.80 20.11 13.76
C ASP A 199 1.92 19.09 13.01
N LEU A 200 1.81 19.19 11.69
CA LEU A 200 1.14 18.21 10.82
C LEU A 200 1.81 16.84 10.91
N HIS A 201 3.15 16.78 10.82
CA HIS A 201 3.89 15.53 10.88
C HIS A 201 3.70 14.85 12.25
N SER A 202 3.85 15.62 13.33
CA SER A 202 3.69 15.11 14.70
C SER A 202 2.28 14.62 14.98
N ALA A 203 1.25 15.39 14.63
CA ALA A 203 -0.13 15.04 14.92
C ALA A 203 -0.59 13.86 14.06
N THR A 204 -0.33 13.89 12.75
CA THR A 204 -0.70 12.81 11.82
C THR A 204 -0.03 11.50 12.20
N GLY A 205 1.27 11.56 12.52
CA GLY A 205 2.03 10.39 12.93
C GLY A 205 1.49 9.76 14.20
N PHE A 206 0.97 10.56 15.14
CA PHE A 206 0.31 10.06 16.34
C PHE A 206 -1.05 9.41 16.05
N TRP A 207 -1.95 10.15 15.39
CA TRP A 207 -3.34 9.71 15.17
C TRP A 207 -3.44 8.46 14.30
N PHE A 208 -2.51 8.30 13.35
CA PHE A 208 -2.48 7.14 12.45
C PHE A 208 -1.40 6.12 12.80
N PHE A 209 -0.68 6.28 13.92
CA PHE A 209 0.41 5.39 14.33
C PHE A 209 0.02 3.92 14.25
N ALA A 210 -1.11 3.55 14.87
CA ALA A 210 -1.56 2.17 14.96
C ALA A 210 -1.85 1.57 13.58
N VAL A 211 -2.43 2.35 12.67
CA VAL A 211 -2.76 1.90 11.31
C VAL A 211 -1.50 1.77 10.45
N ILE A 212 -0.57 2.72 10.54
CA ILE A 212 0.71 2.65 9.82
C ILE A 212 1.55 1.46 10.34
N ALA A 213 1.62 1.26 11.66
CA ALA A 213 2.30 0.13 12.26
C ALA A 213 1.65 -1.20 11.86
N LEU A 214 0.31 -1.25 11.76
CA LEU A 214 -0.42 -2.41 11.26
C LEU A 214 0.03 -2.75 9.83
N TRP A 215 0.09 -1.79 8.90
CA TRP A 215 0.55 -2.03 7.54
C TRP A 215 2.02 -2.46 7.48
N ALA A 216 2.87 -1.84 8.30
CA ALA A 216 4.28 -2.20 8.37
C ALA A 216 4.48 -3.66 8.84
N VAL A 217 3.81 -4.07 9.92
CA VAL A 217 3.91 -5.44 10.45
C VAL A 217 3.26 -6.46 9.53
N SER A 218 2.10 -6.14 8.96
CA SER A 218 1.43 -7.03 8.01
C SER A 218 2.23 -7.20 6.71
N GLY A 219 2.95 -6.18 6.24
CA GLY A 219 3.87 -6.30 5.11
C GLY A 219 5.02 -7.28 5.40
N ILE A 220 5.56 -7.28 6.62
CA ILE A 220 6.54 -8.31 7.05
C ILE A 220 5.90 -9.69 7.04
N TYR A 221 4.69 -9.84 7.59
CA TYR A 221 3.99 -11.12 7.64
C TYR A 221 3.71 -11.68 6.24
N LEU A 222 3.25 -10.86 5.31
CA LEU A 222 2.95 -11.27 3.93
C LEU A 222 4.21 -11.69 3.16
N ALA A 223 5.38 -11.13 3.49
CA ALA A 223 6.64 -11.51 2.89
C ALA A 223 7.31 -12.71 3.59
N PHE A 224 7.19 -12.78 4.92
CA PHE A 224 7.82 -13.77 5.78
C PHE A 224 6.78 -14.35 6.75
N PRO A 225 5.94 -15.31 6.31
CA PRO A 225 4.89 -15.87 7.16
C PRO A 225 5.42 -16.82 8.24
N ASP A 226 6.49 -17.57 7.97
CA ASP A 226 6.97 -18.63 8.87
C ASP A 226 7.33 -18.17 10.29
N PRO A 227 8.00 -17.02 10.51
CA PRO A 227 8.23 -16.50 11.86
C PRO A 227 6.93 -16.23 12.64
N PHE A 228 5.87 -15.79 11.97
CA PHE A 228 4.57 -15.54 12.60
C PHE A 228 3.84 -16.85 12.90
N GLY A 229 3.90 -17.83 11.98
CA GLY A 229 3.39 -19.18 12.21
C GLY A 229 4.02 -19.81 13.44
N ARG A 230 5.37 -19.84 13.50
CA ARG A 230 6.12 -20.35 14.66
C ARG A 230 5.78 -19.63 15.96
N PHE A 231 5.52 -18.33 15.92
CA PHE A 231 5.07 -17.59 17.09
C PHE A 231 3.67 -18.01 17.55
N VAL A 232 2.75 -18.25 16.61
CA VAL A 232 1.42 -18.78 16.93
C VAL A 232 1.52 -20.21 17.49
N ASP A 233 2.33 -21.06 16.88
CA ASP A 233 2.56 -22.44 17.34
C ASP A 233 3.15 -22.47 18.75
N TRP A 234 4.10 -21.57 19.05
CA TRP A 234 4.66 -21.42 20.38
C TRP A 234 3.64 -20.94 21.42
N GLY A 235 2.74 -20.01 21.06
CA GLY A 235 1.78 -19.40 21.99
C GLY A 235 0.46 -20.17 22.17
N TRP A 236 0.04 -20.93 21.15
CA TRP A 236 -1.27 -21.60 21.09
C TRP A 236 -1.19 -23.09 20.77
N GLY A 237 0.02 -23.67 20.71
CA GLY A 237 0.26 -25.08 20.43
C GLY A 237 0.13 -25.43 18.96
N GLU A 238 0.71 -26.56 18.55
CA GLU A 238 0.75 -27.04 17.15
C GLU A 238 -0.50 -27.83 16.72
N ASP A 239 -1.45 -28.07 17.64
CA ASP A 239 -2.62 -28.90 17.36
C ASP A 239 -3.63 -28.21 16.43
N LEU A 240 -3.81 -28.78 15.23
CA LEU A 240 -4.75 -28.30 14.21
C LEU A 240 -6.19 -28.75 14.45
N SER A 241 -6.46 -29.59 15.44
CA SER A 241 -7.83 -30.01 15.80
C SER A 241 -8.72 -28.83 16.21
N SER A 242 -8.09 -27.77 16.73
CA SER A 242 -8.75 -26.54 17.19
C SER A 242 -8.65 -25.39 16.18
N TYR A 243 -8.41 -25.68 14.90
CA TYR A 243 -8.30 -24.66 13.86
C TYR A 243 -9.67 -24.00 13.56
N PRO A 244 -9.73 -22.64 13.47
CA PRO A 244 -8.63 -21.70 13.65
C PRO A 244 -8.35 -21.41 15.14
N ARG A 245 -7.07 -21.41 15.52
CA ARG A 245 -6.63 -21.01 16.87
C ARG A 245 -6.75 -19.49 17.01
N SER A 246 -6.78 -18.99 18.24
CA SER A 246 -6.86 -17.54 18.48
C SER A 246 -5.73 -16.75 17.80
N GLY A 247 -4.51 -17.30 17.73
CA GLY A 247 -3.41 -16.69 16.99
C GLY A 247 -3.64 -16.65 15.47
N ASP A 248 -4.23 -17.70 14.89
CA ASP A 248 -4.59 -17.74 13.46
C ASP A 248 -5.65 -16.67 13.15
N VAL A 249 -6.65 -16.51 14.04
CA VAL A 249 -7.68 -15.46 13.91
C VAL A 249 -7.04 -14.06 13.92
N VAL A 250 -6.04 -13.82 14.79
CA VAL A 250 -5.33 -12.53 14.82
C VAL A 250 -4.58 -12.27 13.50
N LEU A 251 -3.90 -13.27 12.96
CA LEU A 251 -3.21 -13.16 11.66
C LEU A 251 -4.20 -12.95 10.51
N GLU A 252 -5.37 -13.59 10.54
CA GLU A 252 -6.43 -13.38 9.55
C GLU A 252 -6.93 -11.93 9.59
N TRP A 253 -7.16 -11.37 10.78
CA TRP A 253 -7.55 -9.97 10.93
C TRP A 253 -6.45 -9.02 10.45
N LEU A 254 -5.19 -9.32 10.74
CA LEU A 254 -4.04 -8.55 10.25
C LEU A 254 -4.05 -8.47 8.72
N VAL A 255 -4.26 -9.61 8.04
CA VAL A 255 -4.39 -9.69 6.57
C VAL A 255 -5.62 -8.94 6.07
N ARG A 256 -6.76 -9.12 6.72
CA ARG A 256 -8.03 -8.50 6.33
C ARG A 256 -7.94 -6.98 6.38
N LEU A 257 -7.32 -6.44 7.43
CA LEU A 257 -7.09 -5.02 7.64
C LEU A 257 -6.05 -4.48 6.65
N HIS A 258 -4.95 -5.20 6.42
CA HIS A 258 -3.95 -4.83 5.41
C HIS A 258 -4.61 -4.55 4.05
N PHE A 259 -5.38 -5.52 3.55
CA PHE A 259 -6.07 -5.43 2.26
C PHE A 259 -7.32 -4.55 2.25
N GLY A 260 -7.72 -3.94 3.38
CA GLY A 260 -8.93 -3.12 3.45
C GLY A 260 -10.21 -3.89 3.09
N ARG A 261 -10.29 -5.18 3.45
CA ARG A 261 -11.42 -6.07 3.09
C ARG A 261 -12.66 -5.80 3.95
N TRP A 262 -13.26 -4.64 3.73
CA TRP A 262 -14.52 -4.21 4.33
C TRP A 262 -15.72 -4.67 3.51
N ARG A 263 -16.85 -4.92 4.18
CA ARG A 263 -18.14 -5.21 3.51
C ARG A 263 -18.77 -3.93 2.93
N SER A 264 -18.55 -2.78 3.56
CA SER A 264 -19.10 -1.49 3.13
C SER A 264 -18.14 -0.76 2.19
N HIS A 265 -18.65 -0.24 1.07
CA HIS A 265 -17.87 0.61 0.16
C HIS A 265 -17.47 1.94 0.80
N THR A 266 -18.28 2.47 1.73
CA THR A 266 -17.94 3.69 2.49
C THR A 266 -16.69 3.45 3.34
N LEU A 267 -16.63 2.32 4.06
CA LEU A 267 -15.45 1.98 4.84
C LEU A 267 -14.22 1.76 3.97
N LYS A 268 -14.37 1.18 2.77
CA LYS A 268 -13.29 1.09 1.80
C LYS A 268 -12.80 2.47 1.34
N ALA A 269 -13.71 3.39 1.01
CA ALA A 269 -13.36 4.74 0.61
C ALA A 269 -12.60 5.49 1.72
N VAL A 270 -13.04 5.34 2.97
CA VAL A 270 -12.30 5.86 4.14
C VAL A 270 -10.92 5.19 4.24
N TRP A 271 -10.85 3.87 4.08
CA TRP A 271 -9.58 3.13 4.13
C TRP A 271 -8.59 3.56 3.05
N VAL A 272 -9.07 3.88 1.85
CA VAL A 272 -8.27 4.47 0.76
C VAL A 272 -7.68 5.82 1.17
N ILE A 273 -8.48 6.70 1.77
CA ILE A 273 -8.01 8.01 2.24
C ILE A 273 -6.95 7.83 3.34
N ILE A 274 -7.18 6.93 4.29
CA ILE A 274 -6.20 6.62 5.34
C ILE A 274 -4.94 5.99 4.72
N GLY A 275 -5.07 5.20 3.66
CA GLY A 275 -3.97 4.59 2.91
C GLY A 275 -2.98 5.59 2.32
N LEU A 276 -3.41 6.84 2.10
CA LEU A 276 -2.55 7.92 1.60
C LEU A 276 -1.82 8.68 2.71
N VAL A 277 -2.14 8.44 3.99
CA VAL A 277 -1.50 9.12 5.12
C VAL A 277 0.03 8.96 5.13
N PRO A 278 0.63 7.78 4.90
CA PRO A 278 2.09 7.65 4.89
C PRO A 278 2.76 8.51 3.79
N ALA A 279 2.09 8.74 2.65
CA ALA A 279 2.57 9.66 1.63
C ALA A 279 2.56 11.12 2.10
N VAL A 280 1.50 11.55 2.80
CA VAL A 280 1.44 12.87 3.46
C VAL A 280 2.51 12.99 4.53
N MET A 281 2.79 11.90 5.25
CA MET A 281 3.83 11.86 6.27
C MET A 281 5.23 12.06 5.68
N PHE A 282 5.50 11.43 4.55
CA PHE A 282 6.74 11.68 3.81
C PHE A 282 6.82 13.13 3.31
N ALA A 283 5.76 13.67 2.71
CA ALA A 283 5.75 15.04 2.20
C ALA A 283 6.01 16.08 3.31
N THR A 284 5.37 15.93 4.48
CA THR A 284 5.59 16.80 5.64
C THR A 284 6.99 16.64 6.23
N GLY A 285 7.51 15.41 6.31
CA GLY A 285 8.88 15.13 6.77
C GLY A 285 9.95 15.72 5.84
N LEU A 286 9.76 15.57 4.53
CA LEU A 286 10.63 16.15 3.50
C LEU A 286 10.59 17.68 3.55
N ALA A 287 9.41 18.28 3.72
CA ALA A 287 9.27 19.72 3.88
C ALA A 287 10.03 20.23 5.12
N MET A 288 9.96 19.53 6.25
CA MET A 288 10.74 19.84 7.45
C MET A 288 12.24 19.76 7.19
N TRP A 289 12.71 18.68 6.56
CA TRP A 289 14.12 18.49 6.21
C TRP A 289 14.61 19.61 5.29
N TRP A 290 13.86 19.91 4.23
CA TRP A 290 14.17 20.97 3.27
C TRP A 290 14.27 22.35 3.93
N CYS A 291 13.29 22.71 4.76
CA CYS A 291 13.29 23.99 5.47
C CYS A 291 14.47 24.10 6.45
N ARG A 292 14.87 23.00 7.07
CA ARG A 292 15.95 22.98 8.07
C ARG A 292 17.34 22.95 7.45
N VAL A 293 17.53 22.17 6.39
CA VAL A 293 18.85 21.85 5.82
C VAL A 293 19.16 22.68 4.58
N VAL A 294 18.19 22.86 3.68
CA VAL A 294 18.43 23.49 2.37
C VAL A 294 18.20 24.99 2.40
N ARG A 295 17.05 25.45 2.93
CA ARG A 295 16.77 26.89 3.04
C ARG A 295 17.64 27.59 4.10
N GLY A 296 18.23 26.82 5.01
CA GLY A 296 18.87 27.32 6.22
C GLY A 296 17.88 28.07 7.13
N PRO A 297 18.26 28.39 8.38
CA PRO A 297 17.50 29.36 9.14
C PRO A 297 17.54 30.67 8.35
N ALA A 298 16.40 31.13 7.84
CA ALA A 298 16.28 32.45 7.26
C ALA A 298 16.98 33.43 8.21
N LYS A 299 17.95 34.20 7.70
CA LYS A 299 18.72 35.17 8.48
C LYS A 299 17.75 36.11 9.21
N ALA A 300 17.40 35.78 10.45
CA ALA A 300 16.62 36.62 11.36
C ALA A 300 17.47 37.79 11.90
N GLY A 301 18.43 38.27 11.10
CA GLY A 301 19.43 39.26 11.49
C GLY A 301 19.55 40.45 10.53
N HIS A 302 18.81 40.50 9.41
CA HIS A 302 18.89 41.65 8.50
C HIS A 302 17.93 42.80 8.84
N TYR A 303 16.92 42.59 9.70
CA TYR A 303 15.99 43.67 10.08
C TYR A 303 16.50 44.53 11.26
N VAL A 304 17.46 44.02 12.06
CA VAL A 304 18.01 44.74 13.23
C VAL A 304 19.18 45.65 12.84
N GLN A 305 19.84 45.42 11.70
CA GLN A 305 21.01 46.21 11.29
C GLN A 305 20.64 47.48 10.51
N GLN A 306 19.46 47.56 9.89
CA GLN A 306 19.01 48.78 9.21
C GLN A 306 18.39 49.81 10.15
N SER A 307 17.87 49.42 11.32
CA SER A 307 17.36 50.37 12.32
C SER A 307 18.47 51.07 13.11
N VAL A 308 19.66 50.44 13.23
CA VAL A 308 20.79 51.03 13.96
C VAL A 308 21.58 52.03 13.10
N VAL A 309 21.66 51.82 11.77
CA VAL A 309 22.41 52.73 10.87
C VAL A 309 21.62 54.02 10.54
N VAL A 310 20.30 54.02 10.68
CA VAL A 310 19.48 55.24 10.46
C VAL A 310 19.45 56.15 11.69
N GLN A 311 19.71 55.63 12.90
CA GLN A 311 19.74 56.42 14.12
C GLN A 311 21.08 57.13 14.40
N ASP A 312 22.13 56.83 13.62
CA ASP A 312 23.47 57.42 13.77
C ASP A 312 23.78 58.47 12.68
N ARG A 313 22.75 58.92 11.95
CA ARG A 313 22.83 59.95 10.89
C ARG A 313 21.76 61.05 11.02
N THR A 314 21.22 61.26 12.21
CA THR A 314 20.34 62.40 12.56
C THR A 314 20.78 62.98 13.89
#